data_AF-A0AAN9AF64-F1
#
_entry.id   AF-A0AAN9AF64-F1
#
_cell.length_a   1.000
_cell.length_b   1.000
_cell.length_c   1.000
_cell.angle_alpha   90.00
_cell.angle_beta   90.00
_cell.angle_gamma   90.00
#
_symmetry.space_group_name_H-M   'P 1'
#
loop_
_entity.id
_entity.type
_entity.pdbx_description
1 polymer ?
#
loop_
_entity_poly.entity_id
_entity_poly.type
_entity_poly.pdbx_seq_one_letter_code
_entity_poly.pdbx_strand_id
1 'polypeptide(L)'
;YDDSNVDDDGHHIGDGGGGGGRGGGKKREKNKKNPTFMEGVSGTFPLLEQPKLGNIQRQVQEICGWKGTGFPGCQPVSMNLENINFLREKPYKVSWKADGTRYMMLINGRREVFFADRDHSIFQVPEIEFRRKHDLRVHLSDTLVDGEMVIDVDPITKAKYPRYLIYDAIRIQSKNIISDTFHMRYERIMTDIILPRNAAIEKGFLNKQKEPFSIRRKDFWDANIHYTHKLLSPAFQSQLSHEPDGLIFQPEVDPYVVGRCDEVLKWKPASLNSVDFKIKIVRKTGEGILPHTVGQLYVGGLDQPFAEMKVNKALKEYDNKIIECKYEKNQWIFMRERTDKSFPNSYATACGTIENIKDILNTLTNHSSAATPPSFKISTLTPSIPAVCSSIQNPVTQDLLLKFINEHGFKKLDKDLMPPPPPAKRQKV
;
A
#
# COMPACT_ATOMS: atom_id res chain seq x y z
N TYR A 1 -25.91 11.30 9.37
CA TYR A 1 -24.73 11.50 8.52
C TYR A 1 -24.55 10.21 7.77
N ASP A 2 -24.89 10.20 6.48
CA ASP A 2 -24.95 8.98 5.66
C ASP A 2 -23.58 8.75 5.02
N ASP A 3 -22.71 8.04 5.74
CA ASP A 3 -21.32 7.68 5.37
C ASP A 3 -21.25 6.32 4.65
N SER A 4 -22.38 5.82 4.12
CA SER A 4 -22.50 4.48 3.53
C SER A 4 -21.71 4.26 2.23
N ASN A 5 -21.23 5.33 1.60
CA ASN A 5 -20.56 5.28 0.29
C ASN A 5 -19.10 5.71 0.37
N VAL A 6 -18.34 5.37 1.41
CA VAL A 6 -16.95 5.80 1.55
C VAL A 6 -16.04 4.58 1.72
N ASP A 7 -14.96 4.49 0.94
CA ASP A 7 -13.98 3.42 1.04
C ASP A 7 -13.05 3.59 2.27
N ASP A 8 -12.17 2.60 2.48
CA ASP A 8 -11.23 2.56 3.61
C ASP A 8 -10.29 3.78 3.71
N ASP A 9 -10.20 4.59 2.66
CA ASP A 9 -9.36 5.77 2.56
C ASP A 9 -10.18 7.09 2.58
N GLY A 10 -11.49 7.03 2.82
CA GLY A 10 -12.32 8.23 2.90
C GLY A 10 -12.84 8.71 1.54
N HIS A 11 -12.70 7.93 0.46
CA HIS A 11 -13.17 8.28 -0.88
C HIS A 11 -14.56 7.74 -1.18
N HIS A 12 -15.39 8.54 -1.87
CA HIS A 12 -16.73 8.09 -2.20
C HIS A 12 -16.72 6.93 -3.21
N ILE A 13 -17.29 5.79 -2.83
CA ILE A 13 -17.53 4.64 -3.71
C ILE A 13 -18.64 5.06 -4.68
N GLY A 14 -18.27 5.45 -5.90
CA GLY A 14 -19.26 5.74 -6.95
C GLY A 14 -18.86 6.75 -8.02
N ASP A 15 -17.78 7.52 -7.87
CA ASP A 15 -17.38 8.51 -8.89
C ASP A 15 -16.56 7.87 -10.02
N GLY A 16 -17.11 6.80 -10.59
CA GLY A 16 -16.70 6.25 -11.88
C GLY A 16 -17.30 7.12 -12.98
N GLY A 17 -16.45 7.79 -13.75
CA GLY A 17 -16.85 8.77 -14.76
C GLY A 17 -17.87 8.25 -15.76
N GLY A 18 -19.03 8.93 -15.81
CA GLY A 18 -20.08 8.72 -16.80
C GLY A 18 -20.97 9.95 -16.96
N GLY A 19 -20.63 10.80 -17.93
CA GLY A 19 -21.55 11.63 -18.74
C GLY A 19 -22.59 12.55 -18.07
N GLY A 20 -22.33 13.86 -18.14
CA GLY A 20 -23.31 14.84 -18.59
C GLY A 20 -24.11 15.62 -17.54
N GLY A 21 -23.80 16.91 -17.37
CA GLY A 21 -24.79 17.92 -17.02
C GLY A 21 -24.53 18.76 -15.76
N ARG A 22 -24.18 20.04 -16.02
CA ARG A 22 -24.45 21.25 -15.21
C ARG A 22 -23.71 21.44 -13.87
N GLY A 23 -22.66 22.26 -13.96
CA GLY A 23 -22.41 23.38 -13.05
C GLY A 23 -22.36 23.09 -11.55
N GLY A 24 -21.50 22.19 -11.10
CA GLY A 24 -21.12 22.06 -9.69
C GLY A 24 -19.70 22.59 -9.47
N GLY A 25 -19.53 23.59 -8.60
CA GLY A 25 -18.19 24.05 -8.21
C GLY A 25 -17.34 22.90 -7.70
N LYS A 26 -16.06 22.84 -8.11
CA LYS A 26 -15.11 21.83 -7.60
C LYS A 26 -15.13 21.84 -6.07
N LYS A 27 -15.45 20.69 -5.46
CA LYS A 27 -15.44 20.49 -4.00
C LYS A 27 -14.05 20.93 -3.49
N ARG A 28 -14.00 21.74 -2.43
CA ARG A 28 -12.73 22.24 -1.88
C ARG A 28 -11.97 21.10 -1.20
N GLU A 29 -10.65 21.04 -1.42
CA GLU A 29 -9.74 20.14 -0.71
C GLU A 29 -9.83 20.36 0.81
N LYS A 30 -9.90 19.27 1.57
CA LYS A 30 -9.86 19.30 3.04
C LYS A 30 -8.43 19.08 3.50
N ASN A 31 -7.74 20.16 3.87
CA ASN A 31 -6.36 20.08 4.33
C ASN A 31 -6.29 19.73 5.82
N LYS A 32 -5.44 18.76 6.17
CA LYS A 32 -5.09 18.43 7.56
C LYS A 32 -4.33 19.61 8.17
N LYS A 33 -4.68 20.00 9.40
CA LYS A 33 -4.08 21.17 10.07
C LYS A 33 -2.61 20.97 10.43
N ASN A 34 -2.29 19.78 10.97
CA ASN A 34 -0.94 19.40 11.41
C ASN A 34 -0.57 18.04 10.79
N PRO A 35 -0.29 17.99 9.49
CA PRO A 35 0.17 16.76 8.86
C PRO A 35 1.60 16.46 9.33
N THR A 36 1.84 15.22 9.73
CA THR A 36 3.17 14.73 10.11
C THR A 36 3.66 13.80 9.02
N PHE A 37 4.91 13.98 8.61
CA PHE A 37 5.57 12.98 7.78
C PHE A 37 5.78 11.69 8.61
N MET A 38 6.20 10.61 7.95
CA MET A 38 6.51 9.35 8.64
C MET A 38 7.44 9.58 9.84
N GLU A 39 7.04 9.10 11.01
CA GLU A 39 7.78 9.28 12.25
C GLU A 39 9.18 8.66 12.13
N GLY A 40 10.21 9.37 12.60
CA GLY A 40 11.60 8.93 12.51
C GLY A 40 12.34 9.37 11.25
N VAL A 41 11.70 10.14 10.36
CA VAL A 41 12.34 10.78 9.21
C VAL A 41 12.52 12.28 9.47
N SER A 42 13.77 12.75 9.55
CA SER A 42 14.10 14.16 9.71
C SER A 42 14.23 14.88 8.36
N GLY A 43 14.35 16.22 8.37
CA GLY A 43 14.57 17.00 7.14
C GLY A 43 13.36 17.10 6.20
N THR A 44 12.16 16.83 6.73
CA THR A 44 10.88 16.91 6.02
C THR A 44 10.04 18.03 6.65
N PHE A 45 9.37 18.82 5.81
CA PHE A 45 8.63 20.00 6.27
C PHE A 45 7.21 20.00 5.68
N PRO A 46 6.14 19.99 6.49
CA PRO A 46 4.78 20.09 5.97
C PRO A 46 4.57 21.45 5.28
N LEU A 47 4.03 21.43 4.06
CA LEU A 47 3.71 22.63 3.30
C LEU A 47 2.27 23.04 3.61
N LEU A 48 2.10 24.14 4.35
CA LEU A 48 0.79 24.67 4.74
C LEU A 48 0.42 25.97 4.01
N GLU A 49 1.40 26.62 3.40
CA GLU A 49 1.27 27.95 2.81
C GLU A 49 0.54 27.93 1.46
N GLN A 50 -0.51 28.73 1.34
CA GLN A 50 -1.16 29.02 0.06
C GLN A 50 -0.51 30.26 -0.59
N PRO A 51 -0.39 30.32 -1.93
CA PRO A 51 -0.99 29.42 -2.93
C PRO A 51 -0.13 28.18 -3.24
N LYS A 52 1.07 28.07 -2.67
CA LYS A 52 2.04 27.03 -3.03
C LYS A 52 1.49 25.62 -2.82
N LEU A 53 0.88 25.36 -1.65
CA LEU A 53 0.22 24.09 -1.35
C LEU A 53 -0.79 23.70 -2.43
N GLY A 54 -1.73 24.59 -2.74
CA GLY A 54 -2.78 24.33 -3.73
C GLY A 54 -2.25 24.14 -5.15
N ASN A 55 -1.15 24.81 -5.50
CA ASN A 55 -0.49 24.63 -6.79
C ASN A 55 0.17 23.25 -6.90
N ILE A 56 0.87 22.80 -5.85
CA ILE A 56 1.52 21.48 -5.84
C ILE A 56 0.47 20.36 -5.84
N GLN A 57 -0.56 20.45 -5.01
CA GLN A 57 -1.68 19.49 -5.00
C GLN A 57 -2.31 19.36 -6.40
N ARG A 58 -2.57 20.51 -7.04
CA ARG A 58 -3.14 20.54 -8.39
C ARG A 58 -2.19 19.97 -9.44
N GLN A 59 -0.89 20.29 -9.35
CA GLN A 59 0.10 19.76 -10.28
C GLN A 59 0.16 18.22 -10.21
N VAL A 60 0.13 17.63 -9.02
CA VAL A 60 0.08 16.16 -8.84
C VAL A 60 -1.18 15.59 -9.49
N GLN A 61 -2.35 16.19 -9.25
CA GLN A 61 -3.62 15.76 -9.84
C GLN A 61 -3.63 15.91 -11.38
N GLU A 62 -3.13 17.02 -11.91
CA GLU A 62 -3.06 17.29 -13.35
C GLU A 62 -2.14 16.30 -14.08
N ILE A 63 -0.99 15.98 -13.50
CA ILE A 63 -0.07 14.97 -14.06
C ILE A 63 -0.76 13.60 -14.15
N CYS A 64 -1.53 13.24 -13.12
CA CYS A 64 -2.30 11.99 -13.07
C CYS A 64 -3.59 12.03 -13.92
N GLY A 65 -4.03 13.19 -14.40
CA GLY A 65 -5.35 13.34 -15.03
C GLY A 65 -6.54 13.16 -14.07
N TRP A 66 -6.30 13.32 -12.76
CA TRP A 66 -7.31 13.18 -11.72
C TRP A 66 -8.24 14.40 -11.67
N LYS A 67 -9.54 14.16 -11.78
CA LYS A 67 -10.57 15.21 -11.79
C LYS A 67 -11.20 15.47 -10.43
N GLY A 68 -11.10 14.50 -9.51
CA GLY A 68 -11.64 14.58 -8.16
C GLY A 68 -10.77 15.40 -7.21
N THR A 69 -11.12 15.35 -5.93
CA THR A 69 -10.29 15.82 -4.82
C THR A 69 -9.52 14.66 -4.20
N GLY A 70 -8.46 14.96 -3.45
CA GLY A 70 -7.66 13.99 -2.73
C GLY A 70 -6.55 13.36 -3.57
N PHE A 71 -6.03 12.26 -3.05
CA PHE A 71 -4.83 11.60 -3.54
C PHE A 71 -5.12 10.76 -4.81
N PRO A 72 -4.38 10.97 -5.91
CA PRO A 72 -4.68 10.33 -7.19
C PRO A 72 -4.03 8.95 -7.39
N GLY A 73 -3.24 8.45 -6.43
CA GLY A 73 -2.46 7.22 -6.63
C GLY A 73 -3.30 5.96 -6.74
N CYS A 74 -2.76 4.98 -7.48
CA CYS A 74 -3.35 3.65 -7.71
C CYS A 74 -3.65 2.92 -6.38
N GLN A 75 -4.89 2.54 -6.10
CA GLN A 75 -5.27 1.82 -4.89
C GLN A 75 -5.47 0.33 -5.21
N PRO A 76 -4.57 -0.56 -4.73
CA PRO A 76 -4.67 -1.99 -5.00
C PRO A 76 -5.78 -2.66 -4.19
N VAL A 77 -6.38 -3.70 -4.79
CA VAL A 77 -7.44 -4.51 -4.16
C VAL A 77 -6.88 -5.77 -3.51
N SER A 78 -7.57 -6.24 -2.46
CA SER A 78 -7.17 -7.48 -1.77
C SER A 78 -7.40 -8.69 -2.67
N MET A 79 -6.43 -9.61 -2.68
CA MET A 79 -6.52 -10.86 -3.43
C MET A 79 -7.61 -11.78 -2.88
N ASN A 80 -8.39 -12.39 -3.77
CA ASN A 80 -9.49 -13.30 -3.49
C ASN A 80 -9.52 -14.48 -4.47
N LEU A 81 -10.40 -15.44 -4.25
CA LEU A 81 -10.53 -16.62 -5.12
C LEU A 81 -10.98 -16.30 -6.55
N GLU A 82 -11.60 -15.15 -6.78
CA GLU A 82 -12.08 -14.73 -8.09
C GLU A 82 -10.94 -14.06 -8.88
N ASN A 83 -10.27 -13.06 -8.30
CA ASN A 83 -9.24 -12.24 -8.92
C ASN A 83 -7.86 -12.90 -8.96
N ILE A 84 -7.61 -13.97 -8.18
CA ILE A 84 -6.40 -14.78 -8.35
C ILE A 84 -6.28 -15.35 -9.77
N ASN A 85 -7.41 -15.52 -10.47
CA ASN A 85 -7.43 -15.97 -11.86
C ASN A 85 -6.72 -15.00 -12.82
N PHE A 86 -6.57 -13.72 -12.48
CA PHE A 86 -5.80 -12.78 -13.29
C PHE A 86 -4.33 -13.20 -13.44
N LEU A 87 -3.76 -13.92 -12.45
CA LEU A 87 -2.39 -14.46 -12.51
C LEU A 87 -2.25 -15.57 -13.56
N ARG A 88 -3.36 -16.19 -14.00
CA ARG A 88 -3.40 -17.15 -15.12
C ARG A 88 -3.54 -16.44 -16.47
N GLU A 89 -4.30 -15.34 -16.51
CA GLU A 89 -4.75 -14.71 -17.74
C GLU A 89 -3.70 -13.81 -18.40
N LYS A 90 -2.86 -13.13 -17.61
CA LYS A 90 -1.86 -12.19 -18.12
C LYS A 90 -0.58 -12.19 -17.28
N PRO A 91 0.56 -11.68 -17.80
CA PRO A 91 1.81 -11.65 -17.05
C PRO A 91 1.76 -10.64 -15.91
N TYR A 92 2.18 -11.09 -14.73
CA TYR A 92 2.33 -10.28 -13.53
C TYR A 92 3.77 -10.27 -13.05
N LYS A 93 4.15 -9.17 -12.41
CA LYS A 93 5.31 -9.08 -11.54
C LYS A 93 4.87 -9.18 -10.08
N VAL A 94 5.75 -9.69 -9.23
CA VAL A 94 5.56 -9.81 -7.79
C VAL A 94 6.68 -9.09 -7.04
N SER A 95 6.33 -8.41 -5.96
CA SER A 95 7.27 -7.84 -4.99
C SER A 95 6.72 -8.05 -3.58
N TRP A 96 7.56 -7.82 -2.57
CA TRP A 96 7.11 -7.83 -1.19
C TRP A 96 6.28 -6.57 -0.91
N LYS A 97 5.24 -6.71 -0.09
CA LYS A 97 4.56 -5.57 0.50
C LYS A 97 5.33 -5.17 1.76
N ALA A 98 5.68 -3.89 1.90
CA ALA A 98 6.31 -3.39 3.11
C ALA A 98 5.25 -2.77 4.03
N ASP A 99 5.53 -2.75 5.32
CA ASP A 99 4.79 -1.93 6.28
C ASP A 99 5.37 -0.51 6.31
N GLY A 100 5.16 0.24 5.22
CA GLY A 100 5.64 1.61 5.07
C GLY A 100 4.50 2.63 4.92
N THR A 101 4.87 3.91 4.91
CA THR A 101 3.93 4.99 4.59
C THR A 101 4.06 5.32 3.11
N ARG A 102 2.94 5.23 2.39
CA ARG A 102 2.87 5.54 0.96
C ARG A 102 3.01 7.04 0.72
N TYR A 103 3.81 7.41 -0.26
CA TYR A 103 3.86 8.76 -0.79
C TYR A 103 4.01 8.76 -2.31
N MET A 104 3.44 9.76 -2.97
CA MET A 104 3.91 10.18 -4.29
C MET A 104 5.00 11.23 -4.12
N MET A 105 6.05 11.17 -4.92
CA MET A 105 7.13 12.17 -4.92
C MET A 105 7.13 12.96 -6.22
N LEU A 106 6.90 14.26 -6.11
CA LEU A 106 7.04 15.24 -7.18
C LEU A 106 8.43 15.89 -7.10
N ILE A 107 9.21 15.74 -8.16
CA ILE A 107 10.52 16.35 -8.33
C ILE A 107 10.39 17.50 -9.32
N ASN A 108 10.49 18.74 -8.83
CA ASN A 108 10.30 19.95 -9.64
C ASN A 108 11.56 20.80 -9.82
N GLY A 109 12.68 20.39 -9.23
CA GLY A 109 13.96 21.07 -9.39
C GLY A 109 14.81 21.01 -8.13
N ARG A 110 15.79 21.91 -8.04
CA ARG A 110 16.65 22.03 -6.86
C ARG A 110 15.85 22.50 -5.66
N ARG A 111 15.92 21.76 -4.55
CA ARG A 111 15.16 22.03 -3.30
C ARG A 111 13.64 22.02 -3.47
N GLU A 112 13.13 21.62 -4.63
CA GLU A 112 11.70 21.52 -4.95
C GLU A 112 11.31 20.06 -5.12
N VAL A 113 11.52 19.29 -4.06
CA VAL A 113 11.06 17.91 -3.96
C VAL A 113 9.93 17.87 -2.95
N PHE A 114 8.77 17.39 -3.40
CA PHE A 114 7.55 17.33 -2.60
C PHE A 114 7.04 15.90 -2.51
N PHE A 115 6.51 15.53 -1.36
CA PHE A 115 5.86 14.25 -1.11
C PHE A 115 4.39 14.49 -0.80
N ALA A 116 3.51 13.75 -1.46
CA ALA A 116 2.07 13.75 -1.21
C ALA A 116 1.68 12.43 -0.54
N ASP A 117 1.06 12.48 0.64
CA ASP A 117 0.52 11.30 1.33
C ASP A 117 -0.90 10.95 0.86
N ARG A 118 -1.49 9.92 1.47
CA ARG A 118 -2.87 9.47 1.17
C ARG A 118 -3.94 10.51 1.52
N ASP A 119 -3.70 11.32 2.56
CA ASP A 119 -4.56 12.45 2.94
C ASP A 119 -4.38 13.66 2.00
N HIS A 120 -3.55 13.53 0.94
CA HIS A 120 -3.15 14.59 0.02
C HIS A 120 -2.45 15.79 0.72
N SER A 121 -1.84 15.53 1.88
CA SER A 121 -0.95 16.45 2.57
C SER A 121 0.39 16.50 1.85
N ILE A 122 0.94 17.70 1.69
CA ILE A 122 2.19 17.93 0.97
C ILE A 122 3.33 18.21 1.95
N PHE A 123 4.47 17.56 1.73
CA PHE A 123 5.69 17.75 2.50
C PHE A 123 6.86 18.09 1.57
N GLN A 124 7.64 19.10 1.91
CA GLN A 124 8.84 19.48 1.17
C GLN A 124 10.09 18.82 1.79
N VAL A 125 11.00 18.33 0.93
CA VAL A 125 12.28 17.73 1.32
C VAL A 125 13.41 18.40 0.55
N PRO A 126 13.93 19.54 1.04
CA PRO A 126 14.83 20.38 0.25
C PRO A 126 16.25 19.80 0.07
N GLU A 127 16.68 18.92 0.96
CA GLU A 127 18.05 18.38 0.98
C GLU A 127 18.27 17.22 0.00
N ILE A 128 17.21 16.69 -0.60
CA ILE A 128 17.31 15.66 -1.63
C ILE A 128 17.37 16.31 -3.00
N GLU A 129 18.35 15.89 -3.79
CA GLU A 129 18.53 16.36 -5.15
C GLU A 129 18.53 15.21 -6.17
N PHE A 130 18.04 15.52 -7.37
CA PHE A 130 17.97 14.62 -8.51
C PHE A 130 18.65 15.27 -9.69
N ARG A 131 19.45 14.51 -10.44
CA ARG A 131 20.17 14.98 -11.63
C ARG A 131 19.62 14.36 -12.90
N ARG A 132 19.74 15.06 -14.03
CA ARG A 132 19.30 14.54 -15.33
C ARG A 132 20.31 13.51 -15.86
N LYS A 133 19.81 12.47 -16.53
CA LYS A 133 20.64 11.43 -17.15
C LYS A 133 21.68 11.95 -18.14
N HIS A 134 21.29 12.91 -18.99
CA HIS A 134 22.14 13.45 -20.06
C HIS A 134 23.06 14.59 -19.59
N ASP A 135 22.73 15.25 -18.47
CA ASP A 135 23.56 16.28 -17.87
C ASP A 135 23.41 16.27 -16.34
N LEU A 136 24.46 15.78 -15.67
CA LEU A 136 24.48 15.63 -14.21
C LEU A 136 24.59 16.97 -13.47
N ARG A 137 24.86 18.08 -14.15
CA ARG A 137 24.86 19.43 -13.55
C ARG A 137 23.46 19.99 -13.45
N VAL A 138 22.54 19.53 -14.31
CA VAL A 138 21.17 20.01 -14.36
C VAL A 138 20.28 19.18 -13.44
N HIS A 139 19.41 19.86 -12.70
CA HIS A 139 18.44 19.20 -11.83
C HIS A 139 17.29 18.57 -12.62
N LEU A 140 16.83 17.42 -12.15
CA LEU A 140 15.60 16.81 -12.64
C LEU A 140 14.40 17.67 -12.21
N SER A 141 13.41 17.79 -13.09
CA SER A 141 12.22 18.60 -12.90
C SER A 141 11.04 17.95 -13.63
N ASP A 142 9.82 18.32 -13.25
CA ASP A 142 8.57 17.84 -13.85
C ASP A 142 8.51 16.30 -13.96
N THR A 143 8.80 15.66 -12.82
CA THR A 143 8.81 14.20 -12.65
C THR A 143 7.94 13.82 -11.46
N LEU A 144 7.02 12.86 -11.64
CA LEU A 144 6.16 12.32 -10.59
C LEU A 144 6.32 10.82 -10.51
N VAL A 145 6.64 10.32 -9.31
CA VAL A 145 6.79 8.89 -9.04
C VAL A 145 5.98 8.45 -7.82
N ASP A 146 5.63 7.18 -7.77
CA ASP A 146 4.87 6.56 -6.69
C ASP A 146 5.77 5.59 -5.91
N GLY A 147 5.61 5.58 -4.59
CA GLY A 147 6.53 4.89 -3.72
C GLY A 147 6.08 4.76 -2.28
N GLU A 148 6.96 4.18 -1.49
CA GLU A 148 6.72 3.86 -0.09
C GLU A 148 7.96 4.22 0.73
N MET A 149 7.75 4.96 1.82
CA MET A 149 8.78 5.22 2.82
C MET A 149 8.78 4.10 3.84
N VAL A 150 9.96 3.52 4.08
CA VAL A 150 10.20 2.47 5.07
C VAL A 150 11.34 2.87 5.99
N ILE A 151 11.41 2.25 7.17
CA ILE A 151 12.53 2.43 8.10
C ILE A 151 13.22 1.08 8.24
N ASP A 152 14.42 0.97 7.67
CA ASP A 152 15.28 -0.18 7.86
C ASP A 152 15.88 -0.12 9.26
N VAL A 153 15.78 -1.20 10.03
CA VAL A 153 16.40 -1.33 11.35
C VAL A 153 17.56 -2.32 11.24
N ASP A 154 18.77 -1.86 11.56
CA ASP A 154 19.91 -2.76 11.66
C ASP A 154 19.68 -3.77 12.80
N PRO A 155 19.72 -5.09 12.52
CA PRO A 155 19.41 -6.10 13.53
C PRO A 155 20.38 -6.08 14.71
N ILE A 156 21.63 -5.67 14.50
CA ILE A 156 22.72 -5.64 15.48
C ILE A 156 22.73 -4.30 16.20
N THR A 157 22.88 -3.19 15.45
CA THR A 157 23.08 -1.86 16.06
C THR A 157 21.78 -1.17 16.47
N LYS A 158 20.62 -1.68 16.02
CA LYS A 158 19.29 -1.06 16.15
C LYS A 158 19.19 0.34 15.55
N ALA A 159 20.19 0.75 14.76
CA ALA A 159 20.14 2.01 14.04
C ALA A 159 19.02 1.98 13.00
N LYS A 160 18.29 3.10 12.90
CA LYS A 160 17.18 3.30 11.97
C LYS A 160 17.65 4.05 10.74
N TYR A 161 17.41 3.50 9.56
CA TYR A 161 17.78 4.06 8.27
C TYR A 161 16.53 4.24 7.41
N PRO A 162 16.00 5.47 7.31
CA PRO A 162 14.86 5.72 6.45
C PRO A 162 15.22 5.55 4.97
N ARG A 163 14.28 4.96 4.21
CA ARG A 163 14.44 4.64 2.80
C ARG A 163 13.13 4.87 2.06
N TYR A 164 13.20 5.61 0.96
CA TYR A 164 12.12 5.72 0.00
C TYR A 164 12.30 4.72 -1.14
N LEU A 165 11.34 3.82 -1.30
CA LEU A 165 11.28 2.80 -2.34
C LEU A 165 10.32 3.23 -3.44
N ILE A 166 10.86 3.60 -4.59
CA ILE A 166 10.07 3.95 -5.77
C ILE A 166 9.66 2.65 -6.46
N TYR A 167 8.36 2.43 -6.63
CA TYR A 167 7.84 1.22 -7.29
C TYR A 167 7.14 1.51 -8.63
N ASP A 168 6.67 2.73 -8.88
CA ASP A 168 6.09 3.12 -10.17
C ASP A 168 6.38 4.60 -10.51
N ALA A 169 6.19 4.99 -11.77
CA ALA A 169 6.45 6.33 -12.28
C ALA A 169 5.35 6.78 -13.24
N ILE A 170 4.86 8.02 -13.07
CA ILE A 170 3.74 8.56 -13.85
C ILE A 170 4.25 9.53 -14.92
N ARG A 171 5.26 10.33 -14.59
CA ARG A 171 5.84 11.34 -15.49
C ARG A 171 7.33 11.50 -15.20
N ILE A 172 8.14 11.64 -16.25
CA ILE A 172 9.59 11.89 -16.12
C ILE A 172 9.98 12.97 -17.14
N GLN A 173 10.56 14.07 -16.67
CA GLN A 173 11.02 15.18 -17.52
C GLN A 173 9.95 15.67 -18.52
N SER A 174 8.76 16.00 -18.02
CA SER A 174 7.63 16.42 -18.84
C SER A 174 7.01 15.37 -19.76
N LYS A 175 7.65 14.21 -19.93
CA LYS A 175 7.07 13.09 -20.65
C LYS A 175 6.10 12.34 -19.75
N ASN A 176 4.82 12.37 -20.11
CA ASN A 176 3.82 11.53 -19.49
C ASN A 176 4.05 10.07 -19.94
N ILE A 177 4.17 9.18 -18.97
CA ILE A 177 4.41 7.74 -19.18
C ILE A 177 3.32 6.89 -18.52
N ILE A 178 2.21 7.49 -18.12
CA ILE A 178 1.08 6.80 -17.49
C ILE A 178 0.50 5.68 -18.37
N SER A 179 0.53 5.87 -19.69
CA SER A 179 0.06 4.91 -20.69
C SER A 179 1.12 3.89 -21.12
N ASP A 180 2.39 4.07 -20.73
CA ASP A 180 3.45 3.08 -21.00
C ASP A 180 3.18 1.82 -20.16
N THR A 181 3.67 0.65 -20.60
CA THR A 181 3.57 -0.60 -19.83
C THR A 181 4.33 -0.51 -18.51
N PHE A 182 3.95 -1.29 -17.49
CA PHE A 182 4.66 -1.30 -16.21
C PHE A 182 6.16 -1.57 -16.38
N HIS A 183 6.53 -2.51 -17.25
CA HIS A 183 7.94 -2.78 -17.56
C HIS A 183 8.71 -1.51 -17.99
N MET A 184 8.14 -0.71 -18.89
CA MET A 184 8.76 0.53 -19.35
C MET A 184 8.87 1.56 -18.23
N ARG A 185 7.82 1.75 -17.43
CA ARG A 185 7.82 2.69 -16.30
C ARG A 185 8.85 2.28 -15.25
N TYR A 186 8.92 0.98 -14.95
CA TYR A 186 9.86 0.36 -14.03
C TYR A 186 11.33 0.53 -14.43
N GLU A 187 11.65 0.37 -15.71
CA GLU A 187 13.00 0.56 -16.25
C GLU A 187 13.40 2.04 -16.30
N ARG A 188 12.45 2.95 -16.57
CA ARG A 188 12.71 4.40 -16.51
C ARG A 188 13.07 4.87 -15.10
N ILE A 189 12.49 4.29 -14.04
CA ILE A 189 12.91 4.62 -12.67
C ILE A 189 14.41 4.35 -12.49
N MET A 190 14.90 3.20 -12.96
CA MET A 190 16.32 2.88 -12.84
C MET A 190 17.17 3.82 -13.71
N THR A 191 16.82 3.96 -14.99
CA THR A 191 17.66 4.63 -15.99
C THR A 191 17.64 6.16 -15.91
N ASP A 192 16.51 6.76 -15.53
CA ASP A 192 16.32 8.22 -15.52
C ASP A 192 16.40 8.84 -14.12
N ILE A 193 16.27 8.03 -13.05
CA ILE A 193 16.28 8.53 -11.65
C ILE A 193 17.42 7.92 -10.85
N ILE A 194 17.51 6.59 -10.74
CA ILE A 194 18.49 5.96 -9.83
C ILE A 194 19.92 6.04 -10.36
N LEU A 195 20.16 5.62 -11.60
CA LEU A 195 21.51 5.62 -12.19
C LEU A 195 22.11 7.03 -12.30
N PRO A 196 21.39 8.07 -12.74
CA PRO A 196 21.93 9.44 -12.77
C PRO A 196 22.30 9.96 -11.39
N ARG A 197 21.53 9.63 -10.34
CA ARG A 197 21.87 9.99 -8.96
C ARG A 197 23.14 9.30 -8.49
N ASN A 198 23.26 7.99 -8.73
CA ASN A 198 24.47 7.24 -8.35
C ASN A 198 25.71 7.82 -9.04
N ALA A 199 25.63 8.08 -10.35
CA ALA A 199 26.71 8.71 -11.10
C ALA A 199 27.05 10.13 -10.59
N ALA A 200 26.06 10.90 -10.15
CA ALA A 200 26.27 12.22 -9.56
C ALA A 200 26.92 12.15 -8.16
N ILE A 201 26.60 11.12 -7.36
CA ILE A 201 27.26 10.85 -6.08
C ILE A 201 28.72 10.46 -6.30
N GLU A 202 28.99 9.54 -7.22
CA GLU A 202 30.35 9.09 -7.56
C GLU A 202 31.24 10.25 -8.06
N LYS A 203 30.66 11.19 -8.82
CA LYS A 203 31.36 12.40 -9.30
C LYS A 203 31.41 13.54 -8.28
N GLY A 204 30.87 13.37 -7.08
CA GLY A 204 30.86 14.39 -6.03
C GLY A 204 29.88 15.55 -6.25
N PHE A 205 28.98 15.47 -7.24
CA PHE A 205 27.92 16.46 -7.45
C PHE A 205 26.76 16.34 -6.46
N LEU A 206 26.67 15.21 -5.76
CA LEU A 206 25.70 14.94 -4.69
C LEU A 206 26.41 14.35 -3.47
N ASN A 207 26.03 14.78 -2.28
CA ASN A 207 26.54 14.21 -1.04
C ASN A 207 25.43 13.40 -0.34
N LYS A 208 25.53 12.08 -0.44
CA LYS A 208 24.60 11.13 0.16
C LYS A 208 24.48 11.25 1.69
N GLN A 209 25.51 11.73 2.39
CA GLN A 209 25.49 11.87 3.85
C GLN A 209 24.62 13.04 4.33
N LYS A 210 24.30 13.99 3.45
CA LYS A 210 23.41 15.11 3.76
C LYS A 210 21.95 14.79 3.51
N GLU A 211 21.66 13.70 2.81
CA GLU A 211 20.29 13.33 2.49
C GLU A 211 19.58 12.74 3.73
N PRO A 212 18.34 13.16 4.03
CA PRO A 212 17.60 12.70 5.20
C PRO A 212 17.24 11.21 5.14
N PHE A 213 17.15 10.65 3.94
CA PHE A 213 16.86 9.25 3.69
C PHE A 213 17.43 8.81 2.36
N SER A 214 17.59 7.49 2.22
CA SER A 214 18.10 6.91 0.98
C SER A 214 16.97 6.62 -0.01
N ILE A 215 17.25 6.73 -1.32
CA ILE A 215 16.27 6.45 -2.37
C ILE A 215 16.71 5.23 -3.18
N ARG A 216 15.80 4.29 -3.40
CA ARG A 216 16.03 3.10 -4.24
C ARG A 216 14.79 2.80 -5.08
N ARG A 217 14.98 2.06 -6.18
CA ARG A 217 13.89 1.36 -6.86
C ARG A 217 13.51 0.13 -6.03
N LYS A 218 12.22 -0.14 -5.87
CA LYS A 218 11.72 -1.39 -5.29
C LYS A 218 11.89 -2.51 -6.31
N ASP A 219 12.43 -3.65 -5.91
CA ASP A 219 12.65 -4.74 -6.85
C ASP A 219 11.38 -5.55 -7.10
N PHE A 220 11.16 -5.89 -8.36
CA PHE A 220 10.06 -6.75 -8.83
C PHE A 220 10.64 -7.95 -9.59
N TRP A 221 9.99 -9.10 -9.42
CA TRP A 221 10.32 -10.35 -10.11
C TRP A 221 9.11 -10.86 -10.89
N ASP A 222 9.31 -11.82 -11.78
CA ASP A 222 8.17 -12.51 -12.41
C ASP A 222 7.32 -13.22 -11.37
N ALA A 223 5.99 -13.12 -11.48
CA ALA A 223 5.04 -13.79 -10.59
C ALA A 223 4.96 -15.30 -10.85
N ASN A 224 6.08 -15.99 -10.72
CA ASN A 224 6.20 -17.45 -10.83
C ASN A 224 6.38 -18.08 -9.45
N ILE A 225 6.28 -19.42 -9.39
CA ILE A 225 6.36 -20.17 -8.14
C ILE A 225 7.70 -19.96 -7.43
N HIS A 226 8.81 -19.90 -8.18
CA HIS A 226 10.15 -19.77 -7.63
C HIS A 226 10.33 -18.44 -6.87
N TYR A 227 10.01 -17.32 -7.52
CA TYR A 227 10.16 -16.01 -6.89
C TYR A 227 9.11 -15.75 -5.82
N THR A 228 7.87 -16.18 -6.02
CA THR A 228 6.82 -16.03 -5.00
C THR A 228 7.19 -16.80 -3.73
N HIS A 229 7.64 -18.05 -3.85
CA HIS A 229 8.13 -18.82 -2.71
C HIS A 229 9.37 -18.18 -2.07
N LYS A 230 10.32 -17.67 -2.87
CA LYS A 230 11.51 -16.98 -2.36
C LYS A 230 11.15 -15.75 -1.54
N LEU A 231 10.21 -14.93 -1.99
CA LEU A 231 9.77 -13.71 -1.27
C LEU A 231 9.09 -14.03 0.06
N LEU A 232 8.43 -15.18 0.17
CA LEU A 232 7.81 -15.66 1.40
C LEU A 232 8.78 -16.43 2.31
N SER A 233 10.00 -16.72 1.84
CA SER A 233 10.96 -17.50 2.60
C SER A 233 11.56 -16.70 3.77
N PRO A 234 11.85 -17.34 4.92
CA PRO A 234 12.52 -16.68 6.05
C PRO A 234 13.87 -16.07 5.68
N ALA A 235 14.57 -16.67 4.70
CA ALA A 235 15.85 -16.17 4.20
C ALA A 235 15.72 -14.79 3.54
N PHE A 236 14.65 -14.56 2.77
CA PHE A 236 14.39 -13.25 2.17
C PHE A 236 13.91 -12.24 3.21
N GLN A 237 13.02 -12.65 4.11
CA GLN A 237 12.58 -11.79 5.22
C GLN A 237 13.75 -11.33 6.09
N SER A 238 14.75 -12.19 6.31
CA SER A 238 15.97 -11.84 7.06
C SER A 238 16.90 -10.89 6.30
N GLN A 239 16.82 -10.83 4.97
CA GLN A 239 17.56 -9.86 4.16
C GLN A 239 16.89 -8.49 4.15
N LEU A 240 15.58 -8.43 4.39
CA LEU A 240 14.87 -7.19 4.58
C LEU A 240 15.14 -6.67 5.99
N SER A 241 15.61 -5.42 6.08
CA SER A 241 15.77 -4.73 7.37
C SER A 241 14.46 -4.10 7.87
N HIS A 242 13.34 -4.39 7.20
CA HIS A 242 11.98 -3.98 7.57
C HIS A 242 11.02 -5.15 7.39
N GLU A 243 9.91 -5.16 8.13
CA GLU A 243 8.97 -6.28 8.14
C GLU A 243 8.14 -6.33 6.84
N PRO A 244 8.22 -7.40 6.05
CA PRO A 244 7.32 -7.59 4.92
C PRO A 244 5.95 -8.05 5.42
N ASP A 245 4.88 -7.34 5.04
CA ASP A 245 3.51 -7.60 5.49
C ASP A 245 2.64 -8.30 4.44
N GLY A 246 3.28 -8.86 3.40
CA GLY A 246 2.63 -9.61 2.34
C GLY A 246 3.33 -9.49 0.99
N LEU A 247 2.56 -9.65 -0.08
CA LEU A 247 3.00 -9.53 -1.47
C LEU A 247 2.13 -8.52 -2.22
N ILE A 248 2.72 -7.91 -3.24
CA ILE A 248 2.01 -7.07 -4.21
C ILE A 248 2.24 -7.66 -5.61
N PHE A 249 1.15 -7.83 -6.35
CA PHE A 249 1.14 -8.32 -7.71
C PHE A 249 0.74 -7.18 -8.65
N GLN A 250 1.65 -6.85 -9.55
CA GLN A 250 1.50 -5.76 -10.50
C GLN A 250 1.44 -6.32 -11.93
N PRO A 251 0.39 -6.02 -12.73
CA PRO A 251 0.34 -6.42 -14.13
C PRO A 251 1.54 -5.85 -14.92
N GLU A 252 2.21 -6.67 -15.73
CA GLU A 252 3.43 -6.28 -16.45
C GLU A 252 3.14 -5.35 -17.64
N VAL A 253 2.00 -5.56 -18.31
CA VAL A 253 1.67 -4.90 -19.59
C VAL A 253 0.72 -3.71 -19.43
N ASP A 254 0.02 -3.60 -18.31
CA ASP A 254 -1.04 -2.61 -18.15
C ASP A 254 -0.49 -1.19 -17.91
N PRO A 255 -1.23 -0.17 -18.37
CA PRO A 255 -0.95 1.22 -18.01
C PRO A 255 -1.16 1.47 -16.51
N TYR A 256 -0.66 2.59 -16.01
CA TYR A 256 -0.91 3.01 -14.63
C TYR A 256 -2.36 3.48 -14.50
N VAL A 257 -3.08 2.94 -13.52
CA VAL A 257 -4.46 3.32 -13.21
C VAL A 257 -4.47 4.23 -11.99
N VAL A 258 -5.18 5.35 -12.08
CA VAL A 258 -5.36 6.29 -10.96
C VAL A 258 -6.57 5.90 -10.11
N GLY A 259 -6.51 6.15 -8.80
CA GLY A 259 -7.55 5.69 -7.88
C GLY A 259 -7.65 4.16 -7.81
N ARG A 260 -8.83 3.62 -7.55
CA ARG A 260 -9.03 2.16 -7.40
C ARG A 260 -8.64 1.38 -8.66
N CYS A 261 -7.81 0.36 -8.48
CA CYS A 261 -7.39 -0.55 -9.53
C CYS A 261 -7.64 -2.01 -9.12
N ASP A 262 -8.61 -2.65 -9.78
CA ASP A 262 -8.95 -4.06 -9.49
C ASP A 262 -7.91 -5.05 -10.03
N GLU A 263 -6.98 -4.59 -10.87
CA GLU A 263 -5.91 -5.38 -11.49
C GLU A 263 -4.64 -5.45 -10.63
N VAL A 264 -4.40 -4.49 -9.73
CA VAL A 264 -3.24 -4.57 -8.83
C VAL A 264 -3.66 -5.26 -7.54
N LEU A 265 -3.11 -6.44 -7.29
CA LEU A 265 -3.53 -7.30 -6.20
C LEU A 265 -2.56 -7.21 -5.02
N LYS A 266 -3.08 -6.90 -3.83
CA LYS A 266 -2.34 -7.05 -2.57
C LYS A 266 -2.75 -8.36 -1.90
N TRP A 267 -1.77 -9.17 -1.56
CA TRP A 267 -1.97 -10.40 -0.81
C TRP A 267 -1.29 -10.29 0.54
N LYS A 268 -1.97 -10.74 1.61
CA LYS A 268 -1.40 -10.80 2.96
C LYS A 268 -1.59 -12.22 3.50
N PRO A 269 -0.58 -12.79 4.19
CA PRO A 269 -0.79 -13.99 4.98
C PRO A 269 -1.88 -13.71 6.01
N ALA A 270 -2.78 -14.66 6.20
CA ALA A 270 -3.90 -14.43 7.10
C ALA A 270 -3.48 -14.30 8.57
N SER A 271 -2.32 -14.83 8.95
CA SER A 271 -1.70 -14.58 10.26
C SER A 271 -1.31 -13.11 10.47
N LEU A 272 -1.16 -12.33 9.40
CA LEU A 272 -0.84 -10.90 9.41
C LEU A 272 -2.06 -10.03 9.09
N ASN A 273 -3.27 -10.61 9.06
CA ASN A 273 -4.49 -9.83 8.89
C ASN A 273 -4.80 -9.06 10.16
N SER A 274 -4.93 -7.75 10.01
CA SER A 274 -5.25 -6.79 11.05
C SER A 274 -6.39 -5.88 10.60
N VAL A 275 -7.02 -5.20 11.55
CA VAL A 275 -8.03 -4.17 11.30
C VAL A 275 -7.68 -2.92 12.11
N ASP A 276 -7.79 -1.77 11.46
CA ASP A 276 -7.58 -0.48 12.09
C ASP A 276 -8.90 0.03 12.68
N PHE A 277 -8.98 0.07 14.01
CA PHE A 277 -10.16 0.51 14.76
C PHE A 277 -9.93 1.88 15.40
N LYS A 278 -11.00 2.64 15.58
CA LYS A 278 -11.01 3.74 16.54
C LYS A 278 -11.36 3.17 17.90
N ILE A 279 -10.46 3.26 18.88
CA ILE A 279 -10.70 2.78 20.24
C ILE A 279 -11.31 3.89 21.10
N LYS A 280 -12.34 3.57 21.89
CA LYS A 280 -12.90 4.43 22.92
C LYS A 280 -12.93 3.69 24.25
N ILE A 281 -12.32 4.25 25.27
CA ILE A 281 -12.16 3.59 26.56
C ILE A 281 -13.29 4.01 27.47
N VAL A 282 -14.12 3.04 27.85
CA VAL A 282 -15.33 3.27 28.62
C VAL A 282 -15.28 2.46 29.91
N ARG A 283 -15.60 3.12 31.03
CA ARG A 283 -15.83 2.45 32.30
C ARG A 283 -17.28 1.97 32.33
N LYS A 284 -17.49 0.65 32.29
CA LYS A 284 -18.82 0.07 32.44
C LYS A 284 -19.16 -0.02 33.92
N THR A 285 -20.29 0.55 34.29
CA THR A 285 -20.90 0.48 35.62
C THR A 285 -22.38 0.19 35.44
N GLY A 286 -22.96 -0.69 36.26
CA GLY A 286 -24.37 -1.03 36.24
C GLY A 286 -24.76 -1.75 37.53
N GLU A 287 -26.06 -1.81 37.83
CA GLU A 287 -26.55 -2.56 38.99
C GLU A 287 -26.18 -4.04 38.87
N GLY A 288 -25.51 -4.57 39.88
CA GLY A 288 -25.03 -5.96 39.91
C GLY A 288 -23.75 -6.25 39.11
N ILE A 289 -23.14 -5.25 38.46
CA ILE A 289 -21.90 -5.43 37.67
C ILE A 289 -20.73 -4.76 38.39
N LEU A 290 -19.67 -5.53 38.67
CA LEU A 290 -18.41 -4.96 39.17
C LEU A 290 -17.84 -3.96 38.16
N PRO A 291 -17.52 -2.72 38.56
CA PRO A 291 -16.99 -1.71 37.67
C PRO A 291 -15.72 -2.19 36.97
N HIS A 292 -15.74 -2.26 35.65
CA HIS A 292 -14.57 -2.65 34.85
C HIS A 292 -14.42 -1.72 33.64
N THR A 293 -13.18 -1.59 33.16
CA THR A 293 -12.85 -0.73 32.02
C THR A 293 -12.69 -1.58 30.78
N VAL A 294 -13.36 -1.19 29.70
CA VAL A 294 -13.32 -1.87 28.39
C VAL A 294 -12.96 -0.89 27.29
N GLY A 295 -12.31 -1.38 26.25
CA GLY A 295 -11.99 -0.63 25.04
C GLY A 295 -13.00 -1.01 23.98
N GLN A 296 -13.87 -0.09 23.62
CA GLN A 296 -14.84 -0.27 22.55
C GLN A 296 -14.17 0.07 21.21
N LEU A 297 -14.24 -0.86 20.26
CA LEU A 297 -13.62 -0.74 18.94
C LEU A 297 -14.67 -0.32 17.91
N TYR A 298 -14.44 0.78 17.21
CA TYR A 298 -15.36 1.34 16.21
C TYR A 298 -14.75 1.25 14.80
N VAL A 299 -15.63 1.05 13.82
CA VAL A 299 -15.34 0.97 12.38
C VAL A 299 -16.12 2.04 11.63
N GLY A 300 -15.66 2.42 10.43
CA GLY A 300 -16.37 3.36 9.56
C GLY A 300 -17.70 2.79 9.10
N GLY A 301 -18.76 3.61 9.13
CA GLY A 301 -20.11 3.22 8.70
C GLY A 301 -20.96 2.52 9.76
N LEU A 302 -20.47 2.39 11.01
CA LEU A 302 -21.24 1.84 12.13
C LEU A 302 -21.15 2.74 13.37
N ASP A 303 -22.30 3.20 13.88
CA ASP A 303 -22.37 4.06 15.08
C ASP A 303 -22.19 3.28 16.39
N GLN A 304 -22.38 1.96 16.35
CA GLN A 304 -22.23 1.06 17.49
C GLN A 304 -20.82 0.45 17.54
N PRO A 305 -20.33 0.10 18.74
CA PRO A 305 -19.05 -0.60 18.86
C PRO A 305 -19.11 -1.94 18.13
N PHE A 306 -18.15 -2.15 17.23
CA PHE A 306 -18.01 -3.37 16.45
C PHE A 306 -17.54 -4.56 17.31
N ALA A 307 -16.62 -4.29 18.24
CA ALA A 307 -16.10 -5.29 19.18
C ALA A 307 -15.63 -4.61 20.48
N GLU A 308 -15.34 -5.43 21.49
CA GLU A 308 -14.73 -4.97 22.74
C GLU A 308 -13.41 -5.70 22.99
N MET A 309 -12.46 -4.98 23.59
CA MET A 309 -11.19 -5.54 24.02
C MET A 309 -10.87 -5.20 25.48
N LYS A 310 -10.09 -6.06 26.12
CA LYS A 310 -9.63 -5.86 27.49
C LYS A 310 -8.57 -4.75 27.53
N VAL A 311 -8.76 -3.77 28.41
CA VAL A 311 -7.87 -2.62 28.55
C VAL A 311 -6.78 -2.92 29.58
N ASN A 312 -5.52 -2.77 29.19
CA ASN A 312 -4.38 -2.71 30.11
C ASN A 312 -4.01 -1.24 30.39
N LYS A 313 -3.08 -0.98 31.33
CA LYS A 313 -2.69 0.40 31.68
C LYS A 313 -2.15 1.19 30.47
N ALA A 314 -1.37 0.54 29.59
CA ALA A 314 -0.80 1.17 28.40
C ALA A 314 -1.86 1.56 27.36
N LEU A 315 -2.90 0.74 27.19
CA LEU A 315 -4.00 1.00 26.24
C LEU A 315 -4.76 2.29 26.57
N LYS A 316 -4.74 2.75 27.82
CA LYS A 316 -5.42 3.98 28.26
C LYS A 316 -4.95 5.25 27.55
N GLU A 317 -3.71 5.26 27.08
CA GLU A 317 -3.10 6.42 26.41
C GLU A 317 -3.62 6.61 24.97
N TYR A 318 -4.26 5.57 24.40
CA TYR A 318 -4.76 5.57 23.03
C TYR A 318 -6.24 5.89 22.93
N ASP A 319 -6.87 6.40 24.00
CA ASP A 319 -8.29 6.75 23.97
C ASP A 319 -8.64 7.74 22.85
N ASN A 320 -9.66 7.40 22.06
CA ASN A 320 -10.11 8.10 20.84
C ASN A 320 -9.13 8.09 19.66
N LYS A 321 -8.03 7.34 19.73
CA LYS A 321 -7.07 7.19 18.63
C LYS A 321 -7.40 6.01 17.71
N ILE A 322 -6.74 5.96 16.56
CA ILE A 322 -6.80 4.82 15.63
C ILE A 322 -5.66 3.86 15.95
N ILE A 323 -6.01 2.61 16.17
CA ILE A 323 -5.09 1.53 16.53
C ILE A 323 -5.24 0.37 15.56
N GLU A 324 -4.13 -0.29 15.26
CA GLU A 324 -4.12 -1.54 14.49
C GLU A 324 -4.25 -2.72 15.45
N CYS A 325 -5.22 -3.60 15.19
CA CYS A 325 -5.45 -4.79 15.99
C CYS A 325 -5.40 -6.06 15.13
N LYS A 326 -4.78 -7.12 15.64
CA LYS A 326 -4.88 -8.48 15.11
C LYS A 326 -5.88 -9.30 15.91
N TYR A 327 -6.49 -10.31 15.29
CA TYR A 327 -7.39 -11.22 15.98
C TYR A 327 -6.69 -12.56 16.25
N GLU A 328 -6.47 -12.88 17.52
CA GLU A 328 -5.86 -14.15 17.94
C GLU A 328 -6.65 -14.73 19.12
N LYS A 329 -6.84 -16.06 19.13
CA LYS A 329 -7.51 -16.79 20.23
C LYS A 329 -8.87 -16.17 20.64
N ASN A 330 -9.67 -15.80 19.65
CA ASN A 330 -10.98 -15.14 19.83
C ASN A 330 -10.94 -13.77 20.52
N GLN A 331 -9.81 -13.07 20.49
CA GLN A 331 -9.67 -11.74 21.08
C GLN A 331 -8.90 -10.81 20.15
N TRP A 332 -9.26 -9.53 20.18
CA TRP A 332 -8.49 -8.47 19.53
C TRP A 332 -7.28 -8.10 20.38
N ILE A 333 -6.11 -8.12 19.75
CA ILE A 333 -4.83 -7.78 20.36
C ILE A 333 -4.29 -6.52 19.67
N PHE A 334 -3.96 -5.51 20.47
CA PHE A 334 -3.32 -4.29 20.01
C PHE A 334 -1.93 -4.58 19.42
N MET A 335 -1.65 -4.02 18.25
CA MET A 335 -0.34 -4.06 17.62
C MET A 335 0.39 -2.73 17.74
N ARG A 336 -0.19 -1.66 17.18
CA ARG A 336 0.42 -0.33 17.14
C ARG A 336 -0.62 0.78 17.00
N GLU A 337 -0.20 2.02 17.27
CA GLU A 337 -0.96 3.22 16.90
C GLU A 337 -0.79 3.51 15.41
N ARG A 338 -1.87 3.91 14.74
CA ARG A 338 -1.88 4.31 13.33
C ARG A 338 -1.98 5.83 13.22
N THR A 339 -0.88 6.51 13.49
CA THR A 339 -0.78 7.98 13.35
C THR A 339 -0.87 8.45 11.89
N ASP A 340 -0.60 7.54 10.95
CA ASP A 340 -0.74 7.73 9.50
C ASP A 340 -2.20 7.73 9.03
N LYS A 341 -3.14 7.27 9.86
CA LYS A 341 -4.56 7.17 9.50
C LYS A 341 -5.41 8.25 10.16
N SER A 342 -6.36 8.77 9.38
CA SER A 342 -7.36 9.73 9.84
C SER A 342 -8.71 9.08 10.18
N PHE A 343 -8.99 7.90 9.61
CA PHE A 343 -10.25 7.15 9.80
C PHE A 343 -9.97 5.66 10.08
N PRO A 344 -10.82 4.97 10.87
CA PRO A 344 -10.78 3.52 11.00
C PRO A 344 -11.19 2.85 9.69
N ASN A 345 -10.89 1.56 9.54
CA ASN A 345 -11.38 0.79 8.41
C ASN A 345 -12.91 0.77 8.33
N SER A 346 -13.45 0.64 7.12
CA SER A 346 -14.89 0.49 6.90
C SER A 346 -15.43 -0.81 7.52
N TYR A 347 -16.73 -0.84 7.82
CA TYR A 347 -17.43 -2.03 8.31
C TYR A 347 -17.24 -3.22 7.37
N ALA A 348 -17.29 -2.99 6.05
CA ALA A 348 -17.08 -4.03 5.05
C ALA A 348 -15.69 -4.68 5.17
N THR A 349 -14.64 -3.86 5.33
CA THR A 349 -13.27 -4.35 5.51
C THR A 349 -13.08 -5.06 6.86
N ALA A 350 -13.74 -4.60 7.92
CA ALA A 350 -13.64 -5.22 9.23
C ALA A 350 -14.37 -6.59 9.32
N CYS A 351 -15.61 -6.67 8.84
CA CYS A 351 -16.33 -7.95 8.67
C CYS A 351 -15.53 -8.90 7.80
N GLY A 352 -15.00 -8.32 6.74
CA GLY A 352 -13.88 -8.78 5.98
C GLY A 352 -12.87 -9.62 6.74
N THR A 353 -12.01 -8.93 7.47
CA THR A 353 -10.92 -9.60 8.17
C THR A 353 -11.40 -10.67 9.17
N ILE A 354 -12.58 -10.53 9.79
CA ILE A 354 -13.11 -11.53 10.73
C ILE A 354 -13.48 -12.85 10.05
N GLU A 355 -14.24 -12.83 8.94
CA GLU A 355 -14.68 -14.09 8.33
C GLU A 355 -13.47 -14.88 7.81
N ASN A 356 -12.44 -14.19 7.33
CA ASN A 356 -11.16 -14.77 6.90
C ASN A 356 -10.47 -15.51 8.04
N ILE A 357 -10.41 -14.88 9.22
CA ILE A 357 -9.77 -15.47 10.39
C ILE A 357 -10.59 -16.65 10.94
N LYS A 358 -11.93 -16.57 10.88
CA LYS A 358 -12.81 -17.68 11.30
C LYS A 358 -12.72 -18.89 10.39
N ASP A 359 -12.64 -18.69 9.07
CA ASP A 359 -12.54 -19.80 8.11
C ASP A 359 -11.23 -20.59 8.30
N ILE A 360 -10.13 -19.89 8.61
CA ILE A 360 -8.85 -20.50 8.93
C ILE A 360 -8.88 -21.26 10.25
N LEU A 361 -9.49 -20.67 11.30
CA LEU A 361 -9.65 -21.36 12.58
C LEU A 361 -10.49 -22.63 12.43
N ASN A 362 -11.55 -22.61 11.62
CA ASN A 362 -12.37 -23.77 11.31
C ASN A 362 -11.60 -24.84 10.54
N THR A 363 -10.79 -24.45 9.56
CA THR A 363 -9.96 -25.37 8.77
C THR A 363 -8.89 -26.05 9.63
N LEU A 364 -8.28 -25.32 10.58
CA LEU A 364 -7.32 -25.87 11.54
C LEU A 364 -7.98 -26.83 12.55
N THR A 365 -9.23 -26.60 12.94
CA THR A 365 -9.98 -27.53 13.80
C THR A 365 -10.45 -28.78 13.05
N ASN A 366 -10.73 -28.71 11.75
CA ASN A 366 -11.25 -29.83 10.97
C ASN A 366 -10.19 -30.89 10.58
N HIS A 367 -8.91 -30.67 10.90
CA HIS A 367 -7.89 -31.74 10.91
C HIS A 367 -7.94 -32.60 12.19
N SER A 368 -8.91 -32.37 13.07
CA SER A 368 -9.24 -33.27 14.18
C SER A 368 -10.75 -33.37 14.28
N SER A 369 -11.28 -34.54 13.88
CA SER A 369 -12.68 -34.98 13.88
C SER A 369 -13.53 -34.61 12.65
N ALA A 370 -13.88 -35.66 11.91
CA ALA A 370 -14.88 -35.64 10.85
C ALA A 370 -16.29 -35.55 11.47
N ALA A 371 -17.00 -34.47 11.21
CA ALA A 371 -18.46 -34.43 11.32
C ALA A 371 -19.03 -33.39 10.33
N THR A 372 -20.09 -33.80 9.64
CA THR A 372 -20.83 -33.07 8.61
C THR A 372 -21.39 -31.73 9.13
N PRO A 373 -21.29 -30.62 8.38
CA PRO A 373 -21.89 -29.35 8.79
C PRO A 373 -23.40 -29.30 8.47
N PRO A 374 -24.23 -28.64 9.31
CA PRO A 374 -25.64 -28.41 9.01
C PRO A 374 -25.80 -27.27 7.99
N SER A 375 -26.81 -27.41 7.14
CA SER A 375 -27.20 -26.40 6.15
C SER A 375 -27.88 -25.21 6.82
N PHE A 376 -27.37 -23.99 6.57
CA PHE A 376 -28.06 -22.75 6.91
C PHE A 376 -28.34 -21.96 5.63
N LYS A 377 -29.62 -21.67 5.39
CA LYS A 377 -30.09 -20.78 4.33
C LYS A 377 -29.97 -19.34 4.81
N ILE A 378 -29.22 -18.50 4.08
CA ILE A 378 -29.20 -17.05 4.30
C ILE A 378 -30.13 -16.40 3.26
N SER A 379 -31.09 -15.62 3.76
CA SER A 379 -32.04 -14.85 2.97
C SER A 379 -31.38 -13.64 2.30
N THR A 380 -31.84 -13.38 1.09
CA THR A 380 -31.39 -12.38 0.13
C THR A 380 -31.64 -10.94 0.58
N LEU A 381 -30.60 -10.10 0.62
CA LEU A 381 -30.73 -8.63 0.52
C LEU A 381 -29.52 -7.99 -0.20
N THR A 382 -29.81 -7.53 -1.42
CA THR A 382 -29.28 -6.41 -2.23
C THR A 382 -27.78 -6.22 -2.55
N PRO A 383 -27.44 -5.75 -3.78
CA PRO A 383 -26.19 -6.08 -4.44
C PRO A 383 -25.34 -4.84 -4.76
N SER A 384 -24.22 -4.64 -4.05
CA SER A 384 -23.08 -3.84 -4.54
C SER A 384 -21.83 -3.95 -3.66
N ILE A 385 -21.50 -5.11 -3.08
CA ILE A 385 -20.24 -5.29 -2.31
C ILE A 385 -19.63 -6.71 -2.46
N PRO A 386 -19.42 -7.28 -3.68
CA PRO A 386 -19.00 -8.70 -3.77
C PRO A 386 -17.49 -8.91 -3.53
N ALA A 387 -16.63 -8.06 -4.12
CA ALA A 387 -15.20 -8.39 -4.23
C ALA A 387 -14.43 -8.42 -2.90
N VAL A 388 -14.78 -7.54 -1.94
CA VAL A 388 -14.14 -7.50 -0.62
C VAL A 388 -14.64 -8.68 0.21
N CYS A 389 -15.96 -8.89 0.31
CA CYS A 389 -16.55 -10.01 1.05
C CYS A 389 -16.12 -11.40 0.54
N SER A 390 -15.98 -11.59 -0.79
CA SER A 390 -15.47 -12.84 -1.37
C SER A 390 -14.00 -13.13 -1.00
N SER A 391 -13.14 -12.10 -0.85
CA SER A 391 -11.72 -12.25 -0.42
C SER A 391 -11.55 -12.77 1.00
N ILE A 392 -12.65 -12.74 1.71
CA ILE A 392 -12.72 -12.74 3.14
C ILE A 392 -13.36 -14.06 3.59
N GLN A 393 -14.42 -14.52 2.93
CA GLN A 393 -15.07 -15.77 3.30
C GLN A 393 -14.24 -17.01 2.96
N ASN A 394 -13.37 -16.90 1.95
CA ASN A 394 -12.41 -17.94 1.59
C ASN A 394 -11.06 -17.28 1.26
N PRO A 395 -10.16 -17.10 2.25
CA PRO A 395 -8.86 -16.50 2.01
C PRO A 395 -8.04 -17.29 1.00
N VAL A 396 -7.30 -16.56 0.17
CA VAL A 396 -6.18 -17.15 -0.54
C VAL A 396 -5.07 -17.42 0.48
N THR A 397 -4.94 -18.66 0.96
CA THR A 397 -3.84 -19.05 1.84
C THR A 397 -2.50 -19.05 1.09
N GLN A 398 -1.39 -19.05 1.83
CA GLN A 398 -0.06 -19.13 1.22
C GLN A 398 0.08 -20.40 0.37
N ASP A 399 -0.35 -21.55 0.89
CA ASP A 399 -0.28 -22.82 0.17
C ASP A 399 -1.15 -22.81 -1.08
N LEU A 400 -2.36 -22.25 -0.99
CA LEU A 400 -3.26 -22.10 -2.14
C LEU A 400 -2.66 -21.17 -3.21
N LEU A 401 -2.09 -20.04 -2.80
CA LEU A 401 -1.43 -19.10 -3.72
C LEU A 401 -0.28 -19.77 -4.48
N LEU A 402 0.61 -20.43 -3.74
CA LEU A 402 1.77 -21.11 -4.31
C LEU A 402 1.34 -22.26 -5.22
N LYS A 403 0.36 -23.08 -4.80
CA LYS A 403 -0.20 -24.15 -5.62
C LYS A 403 -0.83 -23.60 -6.91
N PHE A 404 -1.64 -22.54 -6.80
CA PHE A 404 -2.28 -21.91 -7.95
C PHE A 404 -1.26 -21.39 -8.94
N ILE A 405 -0.25 -20.63 -8.51
CA ILE A 405 0.79 -20.11 -9.40
C ILE A 405 1.57 -21.24 -10.07
N ASN A 406 1.83 -22.34 -9.36
CA ASN A 406 2.53 -23.50 -9.92
C ASN A 406 1.72 -24.22 -11.02
N GLU A 407 0.42 -24.46 -10.77
CA GLU A 407 -0.44 -25.23 -11.67
C GLU A 407 -1.02 -24.38 -12.81
N HIS A 408 -1.24 -23.10 -12.54
CA HIS A 408 -2.09 -22.23 -13.34
C HIS A 408 -1.49 -20.86 -13.66
N GLY A 409 -0.33 -20.51 -13.09
CA GLY A 409 0.32 -19.24 -13.37
C GLY A 409 0.58 -19.05 -14.86
N PHE A 410 0.53 -17.80 -15.30
CA PHE A 410 0.75 -17.43 -16.69
C PHE A 410 2.08 -17.98 -17.22
N LYS A 411 2.01 -18.75 -18.31
CA LYS A 411 3.18 -19.29 -19.02
C LYS A 411 3.39 -18.47 -20.28
N LYS A 412 4.55 -17.82 -20.42
CA LYS A 412 4.94 -17.18 -21.68
C LYS A 412 4.99 -18.25 -22.77
N LEU A 413 4.38 -17.98 -23.92
CA LEU A 413 4.45 -18.88 -25.07
C LEU A 413 5.91 -18.98 -25.54
N ASP A 414 6.34 -20.16 -25.99
CA ASP A 414 7.72 -20.39 -26.45
C ASP A 414 8.18 -19.42 -27.55
N LYS A 415 7.23 -18.83 -28.28
CA LYS A 415 7.49 -17.81 -29.33
C LYS A 415 7.92 -16.44 -28.77
N ASP A 416 7.66 -16.17 -27.49
CA ASP A 416 8.00 -14.92 -26.81
C ASP A 416 9.28 -15.04 -25.96
N LEU A 417 9.88 -16.23 -25.91
CA LEU A 417 11.16 -16.47 -25.27
C LEU A 417 12.28 -16.12 -26.27
N MET A 418 13.09 -15.10 -25.95
CA MET A 418 14.29 -14.85 -26.74
C MET A 418 15.22 -16.08 -26.66
N PRO A 419 15.83 -16.51 -27.78
CA PRO A 419 16.83 -17.58 -27.73
C PRO A 419 17.98 -17.18 -26.81
N PRO A 420 18.59 -18.14 -26.09
CA PRO A 420 19.69 -17.85 -25.19
C PRO A 420 20.83 -17.17 -25.97
N PRO A 421 21.52 -16.18 -25.37
CA PRO A 421 22.62 -15.51 -26.04
C PRO A 421 23.69 -16.53 -26.44
N PRO A 422 24.27 -16.43 -27.65
CA PRO A 422 25.31 -17.35 -28.09
C PRO A 422 26.48 -17.32 -27.10
N PRO A 423 27.11 -18.47 -26.80
CA PRO A 423 28.19 -18.53 -25.83
C PRO A 423 29.30 -17.56 -26.21
N ALA A 424 29.73 -16.75 -25.25
CA ALA A 424 30.81 -15.78 -25.45
C ALA A 424 32.05 -16.51 -25.98
N LYS A 425 32.52 -16.11 -27.17
CA LYS A 425 33.79 -16.59 -27.70
C LYS A 425 34.88 -16.21 -26.69
N ARG A 426 35.44 -17.20 -26.00
CA ARG A 426 36.67 -17.04 -25.21
C ARG A 426 37.71 -16.42 -26.14
N GLN A 427 38.07 -15.17 -25.89
CA GLN A 427 39.31 -14.63 -26.43
C GLN A 427 40.43 -15.47 -25.82
N LYS A 428 41.13 -16.22 -26.67
CA LYS A 428 42.39 -16.86 -26.29
C LYS A 428 43.36 -15.71 -26.01
N VAL A 429 43.84 -15.65 -24.76
CA VAL A 429 44.98 -14.81 -24.36
C VAL A 429 46.24 -15.43 -24.94
#